data_AF-A0A7J4IJP8-F1
#
_entry.id   AF-A0A7J4IJP8-F1
#
_cell.length_a   1.000
_cell.length_b   1.000
_cell.length_c   1.000
_cell.angle_alpha   90.00
_cell.angle_beta   90.00
_cell.angle_gamma   90.00
#
_symmetry.space_group_name_H-M   'P 1'
#
loop_
_entity.id
_entity.type
_entity.pdbx_description
1 polymer ?
#
loop_
_entity_poly.entity_id
_entity_poly.type
_entity_poly.pdbx_seq_one_letter_code
_entity_poly.pdbx_strand_id
1 'polypeptide(L)'
;MMNAPTRYREPSDRITALLEQHAPRAIPIRTIARELGIDRKTVAKYLELLAASGDVSLERFGQKKLYRRAHRLPLPEVLHRLPNALVILDGDLQVSMVNASFVATLGIHPPRNLVGARLLDLDLPVFSEPAVRRNIERIHGAETYLDEMQLIDDGTDRVYLLEFAPIVTPPARPGVMVSLRDITATRKAEAALKNAEQKMATLFETAPCGIVIFTASGTVLNANPTALRALGLRTFEQLRPASIFALVGPPETLEELIAKGRAAEIELAIDFYCMRREQVPCAKPGGASFDAVFTPIRRDGGGGPGEFAILFRDITEDRYTRRDLASQEIRS
;
A
#
# COMPACT_ATOMS: atom_id res chain seq x y z
N MET A 1 -8.18 -46.29 35.57
CA MET A 1 -9.05 -46.02 36.73
C MET A 1 -8.38 -44.95 37.58
N MET A 2 -8.83 -43.69 37.48
CA MET A 2 -8.46 -42.61 38.39
C MET A 2 -9.74 -41.81 38.62
N ASN A 3 -10.23 -41.85 39.87
CA ASN A 3 -11.43 -41.15 40.32
C ASN A 3 -11.21 -39.63 40.23
N ALA A 4 -11.96 -38.97 39.35
CA ALA A 4 -12.13 -37.52 39.40
C ALA A 4 -13.18 -37.18 40.47
N PRO A 5 -12.94 -36.24 41.39
CA PRO A 5 -13.93 -35.85 42.38
C PRO A 5 -15.09 -35.16 41.67
N THR A 6 -16.30 -35.65 41.91
CA THR A 6 -17.56 -35.04 41.51
C THR A 6 -17.68 -33.67 42.21
N ARG A 7 -17.01 -32.63 41.67
CA ARG A 7 -17.22 -31.25 42.10
C ARG A 7 -18.70 -30.94 41.87
N TYR A 8 -19.43 -30.65 42.95
CA TYR A 8 -20.69 -29.92 42.87
C TYR A 8 -20.43 -28.67 42.02
N ARG A 9 -20.81 -28.70 40.74
CA ARG A 9 -20.70 -27.51 39.88
C ARG A 9 -21.63 -26.46 40.47
N GLU A 10 -21.07 -25.33 40.90
CA GLU A 10 -21.86 -24.22 41.40
C GLU A 10 -22.93 -23.84 40.35
N PRO A 11 -24.10 -23.33 40.77
CA PRO A 11 -25.14 -22.90 39.82
C PRO A 11 -24.62 -21.91 38.77
N SER A 12 -23.62 -21.09 39.10
CA SER A 12 -22.87 -20.21 38.19
C SER A 12 -22.25 -20.97 37.02
N ASP A 13 -21.44 -22.00 37.27
CA ASP A 13 -20.77 -22.81 36.23
C ASP A 13 -21.78 -23.48 35.29
N ARG A 14 -22.89 -23.97 35.85
CA ARG A 14 -23.97 -24.61 35.07
C ARG A 14 -24.68 -23.62 34.16
N ILE A 15 -24.92 -22.40 34.62
CA ILE A 15 -25.50 -21.31 33.83
C ILE A 15 -24.54 -20.92 32.70
N THR A 16 -23.26 -20.73 33.01
CA THR A 16 -22.24 -20.34 32.04
C THR A 16 -22.08 -21.37 30.92
N ALA A 17 -21.99 -22.66 31.27
CA ALA A 17 -21.90 -23.75 30.30
C ALA A 17 -23.14 -23.86 29.41
N LEU A 18 -24.34 -23.61 29.96
CA LEU A 18 -25.57 -23.62 29.17
C LEU A 18 -25.60 -22.44 28.18
N LEU A 19 -25.20 -21.25 28.61
CA LEU A 19 -25.13 -20.07 27.74
C LEU A 19 -24.11 -20.25 26.60
N GLU A 20 -23.06 -21.04 26.81
CA GLU A 20 -22.08 -21.41 25.80
C GLU A 20 -22.65 -22.39 24.77
N GLN A 21 -23.47 -23.37 25.20
CA GLN A 21 -24.17 -24.29 24.28
C GLN A 21 -25.19 -23.60 23.38
N HIS A 22 -25.83 -22.54 23.87
CA HIS A 22 -26.78 -21.74 23.09
C HIS A 22 -26.09 -20.64 22.26
N ALA A 23 -24.77 -20.46 22.36
CA ALA A 23 -24.04 -19.46 21.59
C ALA A 23 -24.22 -19.70 20.08
N PRO A 24 -24.42 -18.65 19.27
CA PRO A 24 -24.37 -17.22 19.60
C PRO A 24 -25.71 -16.60 20.08
N ARG A 25 -26.76 -17.40 20.30
CA ARG A 25 -28.11 -16.88 20.62
C ARG A 25 -28.25 -16.49 22.09
N ALA A 26 -28.87 -15.34 22.35
CA ALA A 26 -29.24 -14.92 23.69
C ALA A 26 -30.57 -15.57 24.13
N ILE A 27 -30.62 -16.10 25.36
CA ILE A 27 -31.79 -16.83 25.88
C ILE A 27 -32.35 -16.18 27.16
N PRO A 28 -33.67 -16.20 27.38
CA PRO A 28 -34.28 -15.59 28.56
C PRO A 28 -34.10 -16.46 29.82
N ILE A 29 -34.19 -15.84 31.00
CA ILE A 29 -34.13 -16.52 32.32
C ILE A 29 -35.04 -17.75 32.39
N ARG A 30 -36.25 -17.65 31.81
CA ARG A 30 -37.22 -18.77 31.79
C ARG A 30 -36.69 -20.02 31.09
N THR A 31 -35.88 -19.85 30.04
CA THR A 31 -35.30 -20.95 29.27
C THR A 31 -34.17 -21.58 30.07
N ILE A 32 -33.28 -20.74 30.63
CA ILE A 32 -32.16 -21.16 31.48
C ILE A 32 -32.65 -21.95 32.71
N ALA A 33 -33.66 -21.41 33.41
CA ALA A 33 -34.27 -22.05 34.57
C ALA A 33 -34.90 -23.41 34.23
N ARG A 34 -35.59 -23.51 33.09
CA ARG A 34 -36.22 -24.75 32.63
C ARG A 34 -35.20 -25.82 32.27
N GLU A 35 -34.14 -25.47 31.55
CA GLU A 35 -33.14 -26.45 31.10
C GLU A 35 -32.20 -26.90 32.22
N LEU A 36 -31.93 -26.04 33.21
CA LEU A 36 -31.12 -26.41 34.37
C LEU A 36 -31.93 -27.06 35.51
N GLY A 37 -33.27 -26.97 35.46
CA GLY A 37 -34.13 -27.41 36.57
C GLY A 37 -33.91 -26.60 37.85
N ILE A 38 -33.55 -25.32 37.73
CA ILE A 38 -33.25 -24.41 38.85
C ILE A 38 -34.33 -23.32 38.93
N ASP A 39 -34.67 -22.86 40.13
CA ASP A 39 -35.62 -21.76 40.32
C ASP A 39 -35.18 -20.45 39.61
N ARG A 40 -36.15 -19.73 39.06
CA ARG A 40 -35.92 -18.50 38.29
C ARG A 40 -35.27 -17.39 39.12
N LYS A 41 -35.57 -17.27 40.42
CA LYS A 41 -34.94 -16.27 41.29
C LYS A 41 -33.46 -16.60 41.52
N THR A 42 -33.14 -17.87 41.67
CA THR A 42 -31.76 -18.35 41.81
C THR A 42 -30.97 -18.04 40.54
N VAL A 43 -31.51 -18.39 39.36
CA VAL A 43 -30.87 -18.07 38.07
C VAL A 43 -30.69 -16.56 37.90
N ALA A 44 -31.69 -15.74 38.24
CA ALA A 44 -31.57 -14.28 38.15
C ALA A 44 -30.43 -13.73 39.02
N LYS A 45 -30.31 -14.19 40.27
CA LYS A 45 -29.23 -13.79 41.19
C LYS A 45 -27.84 -14.11 40.62
N TYR A 46 -27.64 -15.32 40.11
CA TYR A 46 -26.35 -15.71 39.52
C TYR A 46 -26.07 -14.99 38.21
N LEU A 47 -27.08 -14.75 37.37
CA LEU A 47 -26.89 -13.96 36.15
C LEU A 47 -26.52 -12.50 36.45
N GLU A 48 -27.03 -11.91 37.53
CA GLU A 48 -26.62 -10.57 37.98
C GLU A 48 -25.15 -10.55 38.42
N LEU A 49 -24.71 -11.56 39.20
CA LEU A 49 -23.31 -11.71 39.60
C LEU A 49 -22.38 -11.96 38.40
N LEU A 50 -22.80 -12.81 37.46
CA LEU A 50 -22.06 -13.10 36.23
C LEU A 50 -22.03 -11.91 35.26
N ALA A 51 -23.09 -11.09 35.24
CA ALA A 51 -23.10 -9.85 34.49
C ALA A 51 -22.18 -8.79 35.11
N ALA A 52 -22.18 -8.67 36.45
CA ALA A 52 -21.30 -7.75 37.18
C ALA A 52 -19.81 -8.10 37.02
N SER A 53 -19.48 -9.39 36.93
CA SER A 53 -18.11 -9.88 36.64
C SER A 53 -17.75 -9.85 35.15
N GLY A 54 -18.69 -9.49 34.26
CA GLY A 54 -18.45 -9.43 32.81
C GLY A 54 -18.31 -10.81 32.15
N ASP A 55 -18.84 -11.85 32.79
CA ASP A 55 -18.90 -13.23 32.29
C ASP A 55 -20.14 -13.47 31.41
N VAL A 56 -21.20 -12.71 31.63
CA VAL A 56 -22.46 -12.80 30.88
C VAL A 56 -22.87 -11.42 30.39
N SER A 57 -23.31 -11.33 29.14
CA SER A 57 -23.87 -10.10 28.58
C SER A 57 -25.40 -10.15 28.62
N LEU A 58 -26.01 -9.04 29.05
CA LEU A 58 -27.45 -8.83 29.08
C LEU A 58 -27.88 -8.00 27.86
N GLU A 59 -28.81 -8.52 27.07
CA GLU A 59 -29.48 -7.81 25.99
C GLU A 59 -30.96 -7.59 26.32
N ARG A 60 -31.48 -6.40 26.03
CA ARG A 60 -32.90 -6.08 26.23
C ARG A 60 -33.61 -6.07 24.89
N PHE A 61 -34.61 -6.94 24.73
CA PHE A 61 -35.50 -6.94 23.57
C PHE A 61 -36.91 -6.58 24.03
N GLY A 62 -37.28 -5.31 23.87
CA GLY A 62 -38.47 -4.74 24.50
C GLY A 62 -38.40 -4.87 26.02
N GLN A 63 -39.41 -5.47 26.65
CA GLN A 63 -39.43 -5.74 28.09
C GLN A 63 -38.70 -7.04 28.51
N LYS A 64 -38.18 -7.83 27.56
CA LYS A 64 -37.54 -9.13 27.86
C LYS A 64 -36.03 -8.97 28.03
N LYS A 65 -35.50 -9.50 29.13
CA LYS A 65 -34.07 -9.67 29.38
C LYS A 65 -33.58 -11.00 28.79
N LEU A 66 -32.62 -10.93 27.87
CA LEU A 66 -31.96 -12.06 27.23
C LEU A 66 -30.49 -12.09 27.67
N TYR A 67 -29.96 -13.26 27.95
CA TYR A 67 -28.60 -13.43 28.45
C TYR A 67 -27.81 -14.31 27.47
N ARG A 68 -26.55 -13.96 27.25
CA ARG A 68 -25.59 -14.75 26.49
C ARG A 68 -24.23 -14.75 27.16
N ARG A 69 -23.40 -15.76 26.89
CA ARG A 69 -22.01 -15.77 27.36
C ARG A 69 -21.27 -14.57 26.78
N ALA A 70 -20.63 -13.77 27.64
CA ALA A 70 -19.75 -12.71 27.17
C ALA A 70 -18.56 -13.37 26.47
N HIS A 71 -18.41 -13.17 25.17
CA HIS A 71 -17.19 -13.56 24.47
C HIS A 71 -16.12 -12.56 24.86
N ARG A 72 -15.26 -12.93 25.81
CA ARG A 72 -14.00 -12.23 26.02
C ARG A 72 -13.11 -12.62 24.84
N LEU A 73 -12.87 -11.68 23.92
CA LEU A 73 -11.73 -11.80 23.04
C LEU A 73 -10.50 -12.01 23.94
N PRO A 74 -9.67 -13.03 23.68
CA PRO A 74 -8.42 -13.19 24.41
C PRO A 74 -7.48 -12.07 23.96
N LEU A 75 -7.68 -10.86 24.50
CA LEU A 75 -6.95 -9.67 24.10
C LEU A 75 -5.44 -9.91 24.10
N PRO A 76 -4.82 -10.58 25.09
CA PRO A 76 -3.40 -10.91 25.02
C PRO A 76 -3.05 -11.68 23.74
N GLU A 77 -3.82 -12.72 23.40
CA GLU A 77 -3.54 -13.60 22.26
C GLU A 77 -3.80 -12.91 20.91
N VAL A 78 -4.82 -12.05 20.84
CA VAL A 78 -5.07 -11.19 19.68
C VAL A 78 -3.90 -10.22 19.49
N LEU A 79 -3.51 -9.52 20.55
CA LEU A 79 -2.43 -8.54 20.53
C LEU A 79 -1.07 -9.18 20.20
N HIS A 80 -0.81 -10.41 20.68
CA HIS A 80 0.38 -11.19 20.33
C HIS A 80 0.47 -11.54 18.85
N ARG A 81 -0.67 -11.67 18.15
CA ARG A 81 -0.72 -11.95 16.70
C ARG A 81 -0.74 -10.69 15.84
N LEU A 82 -0.90 -9.51 16.43
CA LEU A 82 -0.85 -8.26 15.68
C LEU A 82 0.58 -8.01 15.19
N PRO A 83 0.79 -7.66 13.91
CA PRO A 83 2.12 -7.42 13.36
C PRO A 83 2.75 -6.14 13.92
N ASN A 84 1.94 -5.17 14.36
CA ASN A 84 2.45 -3.93 14.95
C ASN A 84 3.03 -4.22 16.34
N ALA A 85 4.22 -3.68 16.61
CA ALA A 85 4.80 -3.69 17.94
C ALA A 85 3.97 -2.77 18.85
N LEU A 86 3.51 -3.28 19.99
CA LEU A 86 2.62 -2.57 20.90
C LEU A 86 3.18 -2.61 22.32
N VAL A 87 3.20 -1.45 22.96
CA VAL A 87 3.47 -1.30 24.38
C VAL A 87 2.40 -0.42 25.02
N ILE A 88 1.95 -0.81 26.20
CA ILE A 88 1.05 -0.01 27.03
C ILE A 88 1.76 0.38 28.31
N LEU A 89 1.70 1.67 28.60
CA LEU A 89 2.20 2.29 29.81
C LEU A 89 1.04 2.63 30.75
N ASP A 90 1.24 2.39 32.04
CA ASP A 90 0.33 2.85 33.07
C ASP A 90 0.55 4.33 33.40
N GLY A 91 -0.17 4.81 34.41
CA GLY A 91 -0.09 6.20 34.88
C GLY A 91 1.21 6.58 35.56
N ASP A 92 2.13 5.65 35.79
CA ASP A 92 3.48 5.93 36.30
C ASP A 92 4.54 5.76 35.18
N LEU A 93 4.09 5.65 33.93
CA LEU A 93 4.90 5.35 32.73
C LEU A 93 5.66 4.02 32.84
N GLN A 94 5.12 3.08 33.61
CA GLN A 94 5.62 1.71 33.67
C GLN A 94 4.93 0.85 32.62
N VAL A 95 5.69 -0.07 32.04
CA VAL A 95 5.18 -1.01 31.05
C VAL A 95 4.18 -1.95 31.72
N SER A 96 2.90 -1.77 31.44
CA SER A 96 1.84 -2.68 31.91
C SER A 96 1.66 -3.88 30.99
N MET A 97 1.97 -3.72 29.70
CA MET A 97 1.82 -4.77 28.69
C MET A 97 2.72 -4.50 27.48
N VAL A 98 3.24 -5.58 26.89
CA VAL A 98 3.90 -5.60 25.58
C VAL A 98 3.38 -6.79 24.78
N ASN A 99 3.29 -6.65 23.46
CA ASN A 99 3.01 -7.81 22.61
C ASN A 99 4.29 -8.48 22.11
N ALA A 100 4.14 -9.64 21.44
CA ALA A 100 5.29 -10.39 20.92
C ALA A 100 6.05 -9.60 19.83
N SER A 101 5.32 -8.88 18.99
CA SER A 101 5.90 -8.05 17.92
C SER A 101 6.77 -6.93 18.47
N PHE A 102 6.47 -6.36 19.64
CA PHE A 102 7.33 -5.37 20.30
C PHE A 102 8.72 -5.91 20.60
N VAL A 103 8.79 -7.13 21.16
CA VAL A 103 10.05 -7.81 21.48
C VAL A 103 10.83 -8.12 20.20
N ALA A 104 10.14 -8.63 19.17
CA ALA A 104 10.76 -9.02 17.90
C ALA A 104 11.30 -7.81 17.11
N THR A 105 10.50 -6.75 16.94
CA THR A 105 10.85 -5.55 16.17
C THR A 105 12.04 -4.81 16.79
N LEU A 106 12.06 -4.70 18.12
CA LEU A 106 13.13 -4.01 18.85
C LEU A 106 14.31 -4.94 19.21
N GLY A 107 14.29 -6.20 18.78
CA GLY A 107 15.39 -7.14 19.02
C GLY A 107 15.67 -7.43 20.50
N ILE A 108 14.65 -7.38 21.36
CA ILE A 108 14.82 -7.58 22.80
C ILE A 108 15.01 -9.07 23.09
N HIS A 109 16.14 -9.45 23.67
CA HIS A 109 16.43 -10.85 23.99
C HIS A 109 15.79 -11.29 25.33
N PRO A 110 15.06 -12.42 25.38
CA PRO A 110 14.66 -13.04 26.64
C PRO A 110 15.88 -13.39 27.50
N PRO A 111 15.83 -13.28 28.85
CA PRO A 111 14.62 -13.23 29.67
C PRO A 111 14.26 -11.81 30.18
N ARG A 112 14.61 -10.73 29.46
CA ARG A 112 14.38 -9.36 29.92
C ARG A 112 12.90 -9.13 30.25
N ASN A 113 12.57 -9.04 31.54
CA ASN A 113 11.21 -8.76 31.96
C ASN A 113 10.92 -7.27 31.73
N LEU A 114 10.04 -6.98 30.78
CA LEU A 114 9.67 -5.62 30.43
C LEU A 114 8.50 -5.13 31.28
N VAL A 115 7.61 -6.02 31.73
CA VAL A 115 6.42 -5.64 32.49
C VAL A 115 6.82 -5.17 33.88
N GLY A 116 6.32 -3.99 34.28
CA GLY A 116 6.66 -3.26 35.49
C GLY A 116 7.91 -2.39 35.39
N ALA A 117 8.70 -2.51 34.31
CA ALA A 117 9.83 -1.62 34.10
C ALA A 117 9.34 -0.25 33.65
N ARG A 118 9.99 0.82 34.14
CA ARG A 118 9.75 2.16 33.63
C ARG A 118 10.30 2.27 32.21
N LEU A 119 9.45 2.62 31.23
CA LEU A 119 9.83 2.59 29.82
C LEU A 119 11.05 3.48 29.52
N LEU A 120 11.12 4.64 30.17
CA LEU A 120 12.20 5.61 29.98
C LEU A 120 13.55 5.18 30.58
N ASP A 121 13.55 4.18 31.45
CA ASP A 121 14.77 3.60 32.04
C ASP A 121 15.27 2.40 31.20
N LEU A 122 14.48 1.97 30.22
CA LEU A 122 14.88 0.93 29.29
C LEU A 122 15.77 1.54 28.20
N ASP A 123 16.99 1.01 28.07
CA ASP A 123 17.90 1.32 26.97
C ASP A 123 17.37 0.73 25.65
N LEU A 124 16.36 1.39 25.08
CA LEU A 124 15.72 1.05 23.81
C LEU A 124 15.85 2.28 22.90
N PRO A 125 16.56 2.18 21.76
CA PRO A 125 16.88 3.34 20.91
C PRO A 125 15.67 4.21 20.57
N VAL A 126 14.55 3.58 20.22
CA VAL A 126 13.30 4.26 19.86
C VAL A 126 12.73 5.14 20.98
N PHE A 127 12.92 4.75 22.24
CA PHE A 127 12.41 5.48 23.40
C PHE A 127 13.45 6.39 24.05
N SER A 128 14.74 6.24 23.68
CA SER A 128 15.80 7.19 24.04
C SER A 128 15.74 8.48 23.22
N GLU A 129 15.01 8.48 22.10
CA GLU A 129 14.82 9.64 21.24
C GLU A 129 14.06 10.79 21.95
N PRO A 130 14.66 12.01 22.07
CA PRO A 130 14.08 13.10 22.84
C PRO A 130 12.68 13.52 22.37
N ALA A 131 12.41 13.39 21.06
CA ALA A 131 11.12 13.74 20.48
C ALA A 131 10.02 12.75 20.90
N VAL A 132 10.33 11.44 20.88
CA VAL A 132 9.40 10.38 21.31
C VAL A 132 9.09 10.51 22.80
N ARG A 133 10.13 10.66 23.63
CA ARG A 133 9.98 10.85 25.08
C ARG A 133 9.11 12.04 25.43
N ARG A 134 9.37 13.19 24.81
CA ARG A 134 8.59 14.42 25.02
C ARG A 134 7.13 14.24 24.62
N ASN A 135 6.86 13.48 23.55
CA ASN A 135 5.50 13.21 23.13
C ASN A 135 4.74 12.33 24.14
N ILE A 136 5.40 11.29 24.67
CA ILE A 136 4.84 10.43 25.74
C ILE A 136 4.55 11.24 27.01
N GLU A 137 5.49 12.11 27.41
CA GLU A 137 5.33 12.99 28.57
C GLU A 137 4.16 13.97 28.40
N ARG A 138 3.96 14.52 27.19
CA ARG A 138 2.81 15.38 26.86
C ARG A 138 1.47 14.65 26.98
N ILE A 139 1.37 13.43 26.47
CA ILE A 139 0.15 12.61 26.59
C ILE A 139 -0.15 12.36 28.07
N HIS A 140 0.88 12.00 28.83
CA HIS A 140 0.76 11.74 30.25
C HIS A 140 0.32 12.99 31.05
N GLY A 141 0.83 14.16 30.69
CA GLY A 141 0.44 15.46 31.26
C GLY A 141 -0.90 16.01 30.75
N ALA A 142 -1.64 15.27 29.91
CA ALA A 142 -2.85 15.73 29.23
C ALA A 142 -2.65 17.03 28.42
N GLU A 143 -1.46 17.18 27.82
CA GLU A 143 -1.09 18.29 26.95
C GLU A 143 -1.30 17.94 25.47
N THR A 144 -1.19 18.94 24.58
CA THR A 144 -1.20 18.72 23.13
C THR A 144 -0.01 17.84 22.71
N TYR A 145 -0.29 16.74 22.03
CA TYR A 145 0.68 15.76 21.56
C TYR A 145 0.49 15.47 20.07
N LEU A 146 1.44 14.74 19.47
CA LEU A 146 1.35 14.24 18.10
C LEU A 146 0.82 12.80 18.11
N ASP A 147 -0.28 12.55 17.40
CA ASP A 147 -0.85 11.19 17.28
C ASP A 147 0.10 10.23 16.55
N GLU A 148 0.90 10.75 15.62
CA GLU A 148 1.87 9.98 14.84
C GLU A 148 3.23 10.68 14.76
N MET A 149 4.31 9.90 14.72
CA MET A 149 5.67 10.38 14.51
C MET A 149 6.46 9.37 13.67
N GLN A 150 7.35 9.85 12.81
CA GLN A 150 8.31 8.99 12.12
C GLN A 150 9.67 9.10 12.79
N LEU A 151 10.28 7.94 13.01
CA LEU A 151 11.63 7.83 13.51
C LEU A 151 12.50 7.13 12.47
N ILE A 152 13.64 7.74 12.17
CA ILE A 152 14.69 7.14 11.34
C ILE A 152 15.78 6.69 12.29
N ASP A 153 16.02 5.39 12.33
CA ASP A 153 17.12 4.78 13.06
C ASP A 153 18.32 4.70 12.11
N ASP A 154 19.20 5.70 12.17
CA ASP A 154 20.39 5.81 11.35
C ASP A 154 21.37 4.64 11.56
N GLY A 155 21.34 4.00 12.73
CA GLY A 155 22.20 2.85 13.04
C GLY A 155 21.78 1.56 12.32
N THR A 156 20.49 1.42 12.02
CA THR A 156 19.94 0.23 11.36
C THR A 156 19.35 0.50 9.96
N ASP A 157 19.36 1.76 9.50
CA ASP A 157 18.70 2.22 8.27
C ASP A 157 17.22 1.78 8.22
N ARG A 158 16.57 1.86 9.39
CA ARG A 158 15.16 1.52 9.56
C ARG A 158 14.33 2.78 9.78
N VAL A 159 13.13 2.76 9.23
CA VAL A 159 12.14 3.81 9.41
C VAL A 159 10.95 3.22 10.14
N TYR A 160 10.69 3.76 11.33
CA TYR A 160 9.56 3.38 12.16
C TYR A 160 8.47 4.45 12.14
N LEU A 161 7.22 4.04 12.01
CA LEU A 161 6.06 4.87 12.31
C LEU A 161 5.61 4.56 13.74
N LEU A 162 5.62 5.57 14.59
CA LEU A 162 5.08 5.54 15.94
C LEU A 162 3.68 6.14 15.94
N GLU A 163 2.74 5.47 16.58
CA GLU A 163 1.42 6.01 16.88
C GLU A 163 1.21 6.02 18.38
N PHE A 164 0.60 7.09 18.88
CA PHE A 164 0.39 7.29 20.30
C PHE A 164 -1.10 7.51 20.57
N ALA A 165 -1.59 6.88 21.63
CA ALA A 165 -2.96 7.11 22.08
C ALA A 165 -3.03 7.17 23.61
N PRO A 166 -3.73 8.17 24.19
CA PRO A 166 -4.09 8.14 25.59
C PRO A 166 -5.09 7.01 25.82
N ILE A 167 -4.87 6.24 26.88
CA ILE A 167 -5.78 5.16 27.27
C ILE A 167 -6.09 5.25 28.76
N VAL A 168 -7.07 4.46 29.21
CA VAL A 168 -7.36 4.30 30.64
C VAL A 168 -6.92 2.90 31.06
N THR A 169 -5.97 2.83 31.99
CA THR A 169 -5.46 1.58 32.56
C THR A 169 -6.15 1.28 33.90
N PRO A 170 -6.45 0.02 34.24
CA PRO A 170 -6.96 -0.33 35.55
C PRO A 170 -5.91 -0.05 36.65
N PRO A 171 -6.28 0.58 37.79
CA PRO A 171 -7.60 1.06 38.19
C PRO A 171 -7.86 2.51 37.73
N ALA A 172 -8.51 2.67 36.57
CA ALA A 172 -8.97 3.95 35.99
C ALA A 172 -7.93 5.11 35.99
N ARG A 173 -6.65 4.81 35.73
CA ARG A 173 -5.58 5.81 35.62
C ARG A 173 -5.27 6.12 34.14
N PRO A 174 -4.98 7.38 33.79
CA PRO A 174 -4.49 7.72 32.45
C PRO A 174 -3.20 6.94 32.17
N GLY A 175 -3.13 6.28 31.02
CA GLY A 175 -1.94 5.59 30.52
C GLY A 175 -1.69 5.94 29.06
N VAL A 176 -0.64 5.38 28.48
CA VAL A 176 -0.23 5.67 27.10
C VAL A 176 -0.08 4.36 26.35
N MET A 177 -0.76 4.22 25.21
CA MET A 177 -0.46 3.18 24.24
C MET A 177 0.50 3.73 23.20
N VAL A 178 1.57 2.99 22.91
CA VAL A 178 2.47 3.28 21.79
C VAL A 178 2.47 2.08 20.84
N SER A 179 2.15 2.36 19.58
CA SER A 179 2.26 1.44 18.45
C SER A 179 3.52 1.79 17.68
N LEU A 180 4.25 0.76 17.23
CA LEU A 180 5.47 0.88 16.45
C LEU A 180 5.34 -0.04 15.23
N ARG A 181 5.47 0.52 14.04
CA ARG A 181 5.44 -0.23 12.78
C ARG A 181 6.69 0.07 11.96
N ASP A 182 7.40 -0.97 11.56
CA ASP A 182 8.50 -0.85 10.61
C ASP A 182 7.90 -0.60 9.21
N ILE A 183 8.22 0.56 8.62
CA ILE A 183 7.80 0.99 7.29
C ILE A 183 8.98 1.09 6.31
N THR A 184 10.13 0.54 6.67
CA THR A 184 11.37 0.61 5.89
C THR A 184 11.18 0.03 4.50
N ALA A 185 10.59 -1.17 4.40
CA ALA A 185 10.34 -1.83 3.12
C ALA A 185 9.44 -1.00 2.21
N THR A 186 8.36 -0.43 2.76
CA THR A 186 7.44 0.45 2.02
C THR A 186 8.16 1.69 1.52
N ARG A 187 8.91 2.38 2.38
CA ARG A 187 9.67 3.58 2.02
C ARG A 187 10.71 3.31 0.94
N LYS A 188 11.46 2.20 1.05
CA LYS A 188 12.46 1.80 0.05
C LYS A 188 11.82 1.46 -1.28
N ALA A 189 10.66 0.79 -1.28
CA ALA A 189 9.92 0.49 -2.50
C ALA A 189 9.39 1.77 -3.18
N GLU A 190 8.80 2.69 -2.41
CA GLU A 190 8.33 3.98 -2.91
C GLU A 190 9.48 4.83 -3.49
N ALA A 191 10.61 4.90 -2.79
CA ALA A 191 11.79 5.62 -3.26
C ALA A 191 12.37 4.99 -4.52
N ALA A 192 12.45 3.65 -4.59
CA ALA A 192 12.91 2.95 -5.77
C ALA A 192 11.99 3.18 -6.98
N LEU A 193 10.66 3.13 -6.77
CA LEU A 193 9.67 3.42 -7.81
C LEU A 193 9.83 4.86 -8.32
N LYS A 194 9.84 5.84 -7.41
CA LYS A 194 10.02 7.25 -7.78
C LYS A 194 11.32 7.50 -8.53
N ASN A 195 12.42 6.88 -8.10
CA ASN A 195 13.70 6.99 -8.79
C ASN A 195 13.67 6.34 -10.18
N ALA A 196 12.99 5.20 -10.32
CA ALA A 196 12.81 4.55 -11.62
C ALA A 196 11.96 5.41 -12.57
N GLU A 197 10.84 5.96 -12.09
CA GLU A 197 9.97 6.87 -12.84
C GLU A 197 10.74 8.12 -13.30
N GLN A 198 11.48 8.76 -12.41
CA GLN A 198 12.27 9.95 -12.73
C GLN A 198 13.40 9.63 -13.73
N LYS A 199 14.05 8.48 -13.59
CA LYS A 199 15.06 8.00 -14.53
C LYS A 199 14.45 7.74 -15.91
N MET A 200 13.29 7.09 -15.99
CA MET A 200 12.58 6.84 -17.25
C MET A 200 12.14 8.14 -17.91
N ALA A 201 11.57 9.08 -17.15
CA ALA A 201 11.19 10.41 -17.65
C ALA A 201 12.41 11.16 -18.21
N THR A 202 13.52 11.16 -17.47
CA THR A 202 14.76 11.81 -17.92
C THR A 202 15.30 11.18 -19.20
N LEU A 203 15.33 9.84 -19.29
CA LEU A 203 15.77 9.13 -20.49
C LEU A 203 14.87 9.44 -21.69
N PHE A 204 13.55 9.47 -21.49
CA PHE A 204 12.60 9.82 -22.55
C PHE A 204 12.82 11.26 -23.04
N GLU A 205 12.92 12.23 -22.13
CA GLU A 205 13.10 13.65 -22.45
C GLU A 205 14.43 13.98 -23.13
N THR A 206 15.51 13.33 -22.69
CA THR A 206 16.88 13.63 -23.13
C THR A 206 17.39 12.70 -24.23
N ALA A 207 16.59 11.72 -24.67
CA ALA A 207 17.01 10.79 -25.72
C ALA A 207 17.42 11.54 -27.01
N PRO A 208 18.57 11.16 -27.62
CA PRO A 208 19.06 11.78 -28.85
C PRO A 208 18.28 11.35 -30.10
N CYS A 209 17.32 10.43 -29.96
CA CYS A 209 16.38 10.04 -31.01
C CYS A 209 14.97 10.55 -30.69
N GLY A 210 14.17 10.73 -31.73
CA GLY A 210 12.75 11.00 -31.58
C GLY A 210 12.04 9.73 -31.10
N ILE A 211 11.21 9.85 -30.07
CA ILE A 211 10.39 8.76 -29.56
C ILE A 211 8.93 9.21 -29.62
N VAL A 212 8.09 8.41 -30.28
CA VAL A 212 6.63 8.59 -30.31
C VAL A 212 5.97 7.30 -29.83
N ILE A 213 5.08 7.43 -28.85
CA ILE A 213 4.30 6.32 -28.26
C ILE A 213 2.85 6.48 -28.70
N PHE A 214 2.22 5.39 -29.14
CA PHE A 214 0.86 5.39 -29.67
C PHE A 214 0.13 4.06 -29.40
N THR A 215 -1.19 4.09 -29.50
CA THR A 215 -2.05 2.92 -29.35
C THR A 215 -2.11 2.09 -30.65
N ALA A 216 -2.65 0.87 -30.57
CA ALA A 216 -2.97 0.07 -31.77
C ALA A 216 -3.88 0.80 -32.79
N SER A 217 -4.72 1.73 -32.34
CA SER A 217 -5.58 2.56 -33.19
C SER A 217 -4.87 3.77 -33.82
N GLY A 218 -3.57 3.92 -33.58
CA GLY A 218 -2.76 5.02 -34.10
C GLY A 218 -2.88 6.32 -33.31
N THR A 219 -3.58 6.32 -32.17
CA THR A 219 -3.70 7.51 -31.31
C THR A 219 -2.37 7.77 -30.62
N VAL A 220 -1.79 8.95 -30.84
CA VAL A 220 -0.53 9.33 -30.20
C VAL A 220 -0.76 9.58 -28.70
N LEU A 221 -0.06 8.84 -27.86
CA LEU A 221 -0.12 8.93 -26.40
C LEU A 221 0.93 9.88 -25.85
N ASN A 222 2.14 9.87 -26.44
CA ASN A 222 3.23 10.74 -26.01
C ASN A 222 4.28 10.89 -27.11
N ALA A 223 5.05 11.99 -27.07
CA ALA A 223 6.22 12.19 -27.92
C ALA A 223 7.28 12.99 -27.17
N ASN A 224 8.54 12.55 -27.25
CA ASN A 224 9.62 13.25 -26.57
C ASN A 224 9.99 14.57 -27.28
N PRO A 225 10.72 15.49 -26.60
CA PRO A 225 11.10 16.77 -27.19
C PRO A 225 11.91 16.63 -28.48
N THR A 226 12.74 15.59 -28.60
CA THR A 226 13.51 15.32 -29.82
C THR A 226 12.60 14.97 -31.00
N ALA A 227 11.55 14.16 -30.80
CA ALA A 227 10.56 13.87 -31.82
C ALA A 227 9.80 15.13 -32.24
N LEU A 228 9.34 15.93 -31.29
CA LEU A 228 8.65 17.18 -31.58
C LEU A 228 9.52 18.11 -32.43
N ARG A 229 10.79 18.31 -32.06
CA ARG A 229 11.75 19.11 -32.86
C ARG A 229 11.99 18.54 -34.25
N ALA A 230 12.17 17.22 -34.36
CA ALA A 230 12.37 16.54 -35.64
C ALA A 230 11.16 16.71 -36.58
N LEU A 231 9.95 16.69 -36.02
CA LEU A 231 8.69 16.93 -36.73
C LEU A 231 8.33 18.41 -36.92
N GLY A 232 9.13 19.34 -36.40
CA GLY A 232 8.89 20.79 -36.51
C GLY A 232 7.78 21.32 -35.60
N LEU A 233 7.47 20.61 -34.52
CA LEU A 233 6.43 20.93 -33.54
C LEU A 233 7.02 21.56 -32.28
N ARG A 234 6.25 22.43 -31.63
CA ARG A 234 6.65 23.11 -30.39
C ARG A 234 6.12 22.42 -29.15
N THR A 235 4.93 21.83 -29.23
CA THR A 235 4.26 21.19 -28.08
C THR A 235 3.60 19.89 -28.51
N PHE A 236 3.44 18.97 -27.56
CA PHE A 236 2.75 17.70 -27.78
C PHE A 236 1.28 17.88 -28.18
N GLU A 237 0.61 18.93 -27.68
CA GLU A 237 -0.79 19.25 -28.04
C GLU A 237 -0.99 19.49 -29.54
N GLN A 238 0.06 19.87 -30.27
CA GLN A 238 -0.01 20.01 -31.73
C GLN A 238 -0.02 18.65 -32.46
N LEU A 239 0.55 17.62 -31.82
CA LEU A 239 0.63 16.26 -32.34
C LEU A 239 -0.55 15.39 -31.89
N ARG A 240 -1.06 15.62 -30.67
CA ARG A 240 -2.08 14.79 -30.01
C ARG A 240 -3.36 14.53 -30.84
N PRO A 241 -3.90 15.49 -31.62
CA PRO A 241 -5.09 15.25 -32.43
C PRO A 241 -4.85 14.36 -33.65
N ALA A 242 -3.59 14.18 -34.05
CA ALA A 242 -3.24 13.44 -35.25
C ALA A 242 -3.13 11.94 -35.00
N SER A 243 -3.49 11.16 -36.01
CA SER A 243 -3.17 9.74 -36.05
C SER A 243 -1.77 9.54 -36.58
N ILE A 244 -0.99 8.65 -35.95
CA ILE A 244 0.37 8.30 -36.42
C ILE A 244 0.35 7.79 -37.86
N PHE A 245 -0.72 7.10 -38.28
CA PHE A 245 -0.92 6.60 -39.64
C PHE A 245 -1.03 7.72 -40.69
N ALA A 246 -1.45 8.91 -40.27
CA ALA A 246 -1.57 10.07 -41.15
C ALA A 246 -0.26 10.85 -41.28
N LEU A 247 0.72 10.56 -40.41
CA LEU A 247 2.01 11.26 -40.33
C LEU A 247 3.15 10.48 -41.00
N VAL A 248 3.03 9.16 -41.11
CA VAL A 248 4.12 8.26 -41.45
C VAL A 248 3.71 7.33 -42.59
N GLY A 249 4.22 7.59 -43.80
CA GLY A 249 4.13 6.70 -44.97
C GLY A 249 2.73 6.13 -45.30
N PRO A 250 2.64 5.03 -46.08
CA PRO A 250 1.40 4.30 -46.29
C PRO A 250 0.99 3.55 -45.01
N PRO A 251 -0.26 3.70 -44.52
CA PRO A 251 -0.71 3.15 -43.23
C PRO A 251 -0.58 1.62 -43.15
N GLU A 252 -0.65 0.93 -44.28
CA GLU A 252 -0.62 -0.54 -44.38
C GLU A 252 0.67 -1.12 -43.78
N THR A 253 1.78 -0.39 -43.90
CA THR A 253 3.08 -0.85 -43.37
C THR A 253 3.06 -0.90 -41.85
N LEU A 254 2.46 0.10 -41.20
CA LEU A 254 2.42 0.17 -39.74
C LEU A 254 1.35 -0.75 -39.15
N GLU A 255 0.21 -0.90 -39.83
CA GLU A 255 -0.83 -1.87 -39.47
C GLU A 255 -0.31 -3.31 -39.47
N GLU A 256 0.49 -3.69 -40.48
CA GLU A 256 1.14 -4.99 -40.51
C GLU A 256 2.11 -5.20 -39.34
N LEU A 257 2.86 -4.18 -38.95
CA LEU A 257 3.82 -4.26 -37.85
C LEU A 257 3.12 -4.38 -36.49
N ILE A 258 2.02 -3.64 -36.30
CA ILE A 258 1.13 -3.77 -35.14
C ILE A 258 0.56 -5.19 -35.07
N ALA A 259 0.06 -5.73 -36.18
CA ALA A 259 -0.46 -7.10 -36.24
C ALA A 259 0.61 -8.16 -35.96
N LYS A 260 1.83 -7.96 -36.44
CA LYS A 260 2.98 -8.85 -36.18
C LYS A 260 3.49 -8.76 -34.73
N GLY A 261 3.26 -7.64 -34.03
CA GLY A 261 3.55 -7.47 -32.60
C GLY A 261 5.00 -7.72 -32.21
N ARG A 262 5.96 -7.43 -33.11
CA ARG A 262 7.41 -7.63 -32.94
C ARG A 262 8.18 -6.39 -33.35
N ALA A 263 9.37 -6.23 -32.79
CA ALA A 263 10.25 -5.12 -33.17
C ALA A 263 10.70 -5.26 -34.63
N ALA A 264 10.81 -4.13 -35.33
CA ALA A 264 11.25 -4.08 -36.72
C ALA A 264 11.98 -2.76 -37.00
N GLU A 265 13.07 -2.85 -37.75
CA GLU A 265 13.72 -1.69 -38.35
C GLU A 265 12.95 -1.30 -39.62
N ILE A 266 12.62 -0.03 -39.74
CA ILE A 266 11.86 0.54 -40.85
C ILE A 266 12.43 1.88 -41.25
N GLU A 267 12.28 2.23 -42.51
CA GLU A 267 12.59 3.56 -43.03
C GLU A 267 11.29 4.36 -43.09
N LEU A 268 11.26 5.53 -42.46
CA LEU A 268 10.11 6.42 -42.47
C LEU A 268 10.38 7.63 -43.35
N ALA A 269 9.57 7.79 -44.38
CA ALA A 269 9.48 9.03 -45.12
C ALA A 269 8.30 9.85 -44.58
N ILE A 270 8.59 11.04 -44.06
CA ILE A 270 7.57 11.98 -43.61
C ILE A 270 7.51 13.12 -44.60
N ASP A 271 6.37 13.29 -45.25
CA ASP A 271 6.06 14.49 -46.02
C ASP A 271 5.41 15.53 -45.09
N PHE A 272 6.13 16.61 -44.82
CA PHE A 272 5.63 17.69 -43.95
C PHE A 272 4.44 18.43 -44.58
N TYR A 273 4.19 18.27 -45.89
CA TYR A 273 2.96 18.74 -46.53
C TYR A 273 1.73 17.94 -46.07
N CYS A 274 1.84 16.60 -45.94
CA CYS A 274 0.76 15.76 -45.43
C CYS A 274 0.40 16.11 -43.98
N MET A 275 1.39 16.39 -43.13
CA MET A 275 1.14 16.83 -41.75
C MET A 275 0.24 18.08 -41.68
N ARG A 276 0.47 19.07 -42.55
CA ARG A 276 -0.36 20.30 -42.59
C ARG A 276 -1.80 20.02 -43.04
N ARG A 277 -2.00 19.07 -43.96
CA ARG A 277 -3.34 18.66 -44.40
C ARG A 277 -4.14 18.04 -43.25
N GLU A 278 -3.46 17.34 -42.35
CA GLU A 278 -4.03 16.74 -41.13
C GLU A 278 -4.10 17.73 -39.95
N GLN A 279 -4.07 19.04 -40.24
CA GLN A 279 -4.14 20.12 -39.24
C GLN A 279 -3.00 20.13 -38.21
N VAL A 280 -1.88 19.43 -38.49
CA VAL A 280 -0.69 19.47 -37.65
C VAL A 280 0.22 20.61 -38.12
N PRO A 281 0.49 21.62 -37.28
CA PRO A 281 1.28 22.78 -37.68
C PRO A 281 2.76 22.41 -37.83
N CYS A 282 3.23 22.19 -39.05
CA CYS A 282 4.64 21.91 -39.33
C CYS A 282 5.35 23.09 -39.99
N ALA A 283 6.43 23.56 -39.34
CA ALA A 283 7.28 24.66 -39.83
C ALA A 283 8.33 24.23 -40.87
N LYS A 284 8.51 22.94 -41.13
CA LYS A 284 9.52 22.42 -42.06
C LYS A 284 8.98 22.35 -43.51
N PRO A 285 9.79 22.75 -44.51
CA PRO A 285 9.48 22.56 -45.92
C PRO A 285 9.85 21.15 -46.41
N GLY A 286 9.15 20.63 -47.42
CA GLY A 286 9.46 19.36 -48.08
C GLY A 286 9.16 18.10 -47.26
N GLY A 287 9.98 17.06 -47.42
CA GLY A 287 9.91 15.83 -46.65
C GLY A 287 11.27 15.44 -46.07
N ALA A 288 11.27 14.59 -45.05
CA ALA A 288 12.46 14.07 -44.39
C ALA A 288 12.44 12.54 -44.33
N SER A 289 13.63 11.93 -44.31
CA SER A 289 13.81 10.48 -44.18
C SER A 289 14.40 10.17 -42.81
N PHE A 290 13.81 9.20 -42.13
CA PHE A 290 14.20 8.78 -40.80
C PHE A 290 14.46 7.27 -40.77
N ASP A 291 15.58 6.87 -40.18
CA ASP A 291 15.78 5.49 -39.76
C ASP A 291 15.00 5.30 -38.47
N ALA A 292 14.13 4.30 -38.44
CA ALA A 292 13.26 4.07 -37.31
C ALA A 292 13.22 2.62 -36.86
N VAL A 293 13.01 2.44 -35.56
CA VAL A 293 12.76 1.16 -34.94
C VAL A 293 11.35 1.21 -34.38
N PHE A 294 10.48 0.38 -34.95
CA PHE A 294 9.18 0.08 -34.38
C PHE A 294 9.36 -0.95 -33.27
N THR A 295 8.77 -0.70 -32.10
CA THR A 295 8.82 -1.64 -30.98
C THR A 295 7.47 -1.74 -30.27
N PRO A 296 6.96 -2.96 -30.01
CA PRO A 296 5.79 -3.15 -29.16
C PRO A 296 6.12 -2.90 -27.69
N ILE A 297 5.24 -2.22 -26.96
CA ILE A 297 5.33 -2.05 -25.51
C ILE A 297 4.34 -3.02 -24.87
N ARG A 298 4.89 -4.01 -24.16
CA ARG A 298 4.09 -5.01 -23.44
C ARG A 298 3.83 -4.51 -22.02
N ARG A 299 2.58 -4.56 -21.60
CA ARG A 299 2.23 -4.43 -20.18
C ARG A 299 2.34 -5.80 -19.51
N ASP A 300 2.81 -5.83 -18.27
CA ASP A 300 2.79 -7.05 -17.47
C ASP A 300 1.33 -7.48 -17.24
N GLY A 301 0.98 -8.71 -17.64
CA GLY A 301 -0.40 -9.21 -17.56
C GLY A 301 -0.87 -10.18 -18.67
N GLY A 302 0.00 -10.58 -19.61
CA GLY A 302 -0.29 -11.68 -20.55
C GLY A 302 -1.21 -11.35 -21.73
N GLY A 303 -1.63 -10.09 -21.89
CA GLY A 303 -2.26 -9.60 -23.12
C GLY A 303 -1.24 -9.27 -24.23
N GLY A 304 -1.70 -9.23 -25.48
CA GLY A 304 -0.91 -8.68 -26.59
C GLY A 304 -0.51 -7.21 -26.37
N PRO A 305 0.46 -6.67 -27.12
CA PRO A 305 0.89 -5.28 -26.97
C PRO A 305 -0.26 -4.32 -27.28
N GLY A 306 -0.66 -3.51 -26.31
CA GLY A 306 -1.69 -2.46 -26.48
C GLY A 306 -1.11 -1.10 -26.88
N GLU A 307 0.19 -0.92 -26.71
CA GLU A 307 0.94 0.30 -26.99
C GLU A 307 2.16 -0.05 -27.84
N PHE A 308 2.58 0.90 -28.65
CA PHE A 308 3.70 0.78 -29.57
C PHE A 308 4.53 2.05 -29.51
N ALA A 309 5.83 1.92 -29.74
CA ALA A 309 6.72 3.06 -29.90
C ALA A 309 7.46 3.00 -31.23
N ILE A 310 7.67 4.17 -31.82
CA ILE A 310 8.59 4.37 -32.92
C ILE A 310 9.72 5.24 -32.39
N LEU A 311 10.94 4.71 -32.44
CA LEU A 311 12.17 5.44 -32.16
C LEU A 311 12.80 5.78 -33.50
N PHE A 312 13.06 7.05 -33.79
CA PHE A 312 13.55 7.46 -35.09
C PHE A 312 14.69 8.47 -34.99
N ARG A 313 15.63 8.37 -35.92
CA ARG A 313 16.76 9.29 -36.08
C ARG A 313 16.68 9.92 -37.45
N ASP A 314 16.90 11.24 -37.49
CA ASP A 314 17.01 11.97 -38.74
C ASP A 314 18.30 11.56 -39.44
N ILE A 315 18.18 10.99 -40.64
CA ILE A 315 19.31 10.57 -41.49
C ILE A 315 19.30 11.32 -42.82
N THR A 316 18.61 12.46 -42.86
CA THR A 316 18.39 13.20 -44.10
C THR A 316 19.71 13.61 -44.75
N GLU A 317 20.68 14.13 -43.98
CA GLU A 317 22.01 14.52 -44.49
C GLU A 317 22.88 13.32 -44.92
N ASP A 318 22.84 12.22 -44.15
CA ASP A 318 23.58 10.99 -44.45
C ASP A 318 23.12 10.38 -45.79
N ARG A 319 21.82 10.49 -46.08
CA ARG A 319 21.24 10.01 -47.33
C ARG A 319 21.65 10.86 -48.52
N TYR A 320 21.66 12.20 -48.40
CA TYR A 320 22.14 13.08 -49.46
C TYR A 320 23.60 12.79 -49.79
N THR A 321 24.44 12.63 -48.76
CA THR A 321 25.87 12.33 -48.93
C THR A 321 26.11 10.98 -49.61
N ARG A 322 25.39 9.92 -49.22
CA ARG A 322 25.49 8.61 -49.88
C ARG A 322 25.00 8.64 -51.34
N ARG A 323 23.94 9.40 -51.62
CA ARG A 323 23.35 9.48 -52.96
C ARG A 323 24.22 10.28 -53.92
N ASP A 324 24.90 11.32 -53.44
CA ASP A 324 25.84 12.11 -54.24
C ASP A 324 27.11 11.31 -54.58
N LEU A 325 27.65 10.54 -53.63
CA LEU A 325 28.79 9.63 -53.88
C LEU A 325 28.44 8.55 -54.91
N ALA A 326 27.28 7.89 -54.76
CA ALA A 326 26.80 6.89 -55.72
C ALA A 326 26.55 7.48 -57.13
N SER A 327 26.17 8.76 -57.22
CA SER A 327 25.95 9.46 -58.49
C SER A 327 27.26 9.88 -59.17
N GLN A 328 28.36 10.03 -58.42
CA GLN A 328 29.69 10.33 -58.95
C GLN A 328 30.40 9.08 -59.48
N GLU A 329 30.26 7.92 -58.82
CA GLU A 329 30.85 6.65 -59.28
C GLU A 329 30.21 6.14 -60.58
N ILE A 330 28.93 6.43 -60.84
CA ILE A 330 28.25 6.05 -62.10
C ILE A 330 28.68 6.94 -63.27
N ARG A 331 29.34 8.08 -63.02
CA ARG A 331 29.80 9.05 -64.02
C ARG A 331 31.30 8.96 -64.36
N SER A 332 32.06 8.10 -63.69
CA SER A 332 33.47 7.78 -64.01
C SER A 332 33.59 6.45 -64.74
#